data_AF-A0A4Q2AYZ9-F1
#
_entry.id   AF-A0A4Q2AYZ9-F1
#
_cell.length_a   1.000
_cell.length_b   1.000
_cell.length_c   1.000
_cell.angle_alpha   90.00
_cell.angle_beta   90.00
_cell.angle_gamma   90.00
#
_symmetry.space_group_name_H-M   'P 1'
#
loop_
_entity.id
_entity.type
_entity.pdbx_description
1 polymer ?
#
loop_
_entity_poly.entity_id
_entity_poly.type
_entity_poly.pdbx_seq_one_letter_code
_entity_poly.pdbx_strand_id
1 'polypeptide(L)'
;MQTLTYTIGKDRRALVDVQDFHIDFKGSEFNWVQARQYENAMRQVFVNVKNDDGTPFDLTGANIWFEGVLPDKTHKILDAKHAVLIDAQAGQFRFDLPAQAFAVAGSYVQAFFRIVRDGNSITTLEFSLEVLADKVISGLVARDYVTPFEDLYDQLQKVLEGSDGKLQDKLNEWDSKFKKALSDLETTGHDTQTWLDVAKDRLKLLEDKIKRDGLFTKDEADILIGNINESLSDYVKQFNDTKDRIESRFNDLATDPITHKLKYHSVSVSISPRMNFSDKVLDRLKNIGASITLCNMVNITSKTDSDPQLESDRITDAVTRIQSKGLKIDMLKPHLGVNWSDGFYRGEYVPDSNVDFFNNWKRILQKCATICDTHNIPILCVGCEQVQNTQAKFNDKWLEIIRELRQSHPNLLLTYAMAGEEHSKWQEREWMSQLDFIGLNVYPSYSSKEDTGDNISVEEVIEGFYYDHSGVDFGKRMHDIYRHFNKPIFITEVGVMPQIDGLVRLIGKHTGQTPQDFHVSALAMEAAFSGWMKDLNFIVGFAWWQIREPFEFFDESTSNLSEAEQVFKKYVTEGRI
;
A
#
# COMPACT_ATOMS: atom_id res chain seq x y z
N MET A 1 16.35 43.19 21.33
CA MET A 1 15.58 42.02 20.85
C MET A 1 15.74 41.95 19.35
N GLN A 2 16.16 40.81 18.83
CA GLN A 2 16.42 40.60 17.40
C GLN A 2 15.11 40.24 16.69
N THR A 3 14.87 40.80 15.50
CA THR A 3 13.70 40.47 14.66
C THR A 3 14.17 39.72 13.43
N LEU A 4 13.68 38.50 13.25
CA LEU A 4 13.93 37.65 12.08
C LEU A 4 12.74 37.74 11.13
N THR A 5 12.98 37.82 9.83
CA THR A 5 11.90 37.84 8.83
C THR A 5 12.14 36.78 7.77
N TYR A 6 11.14 35.95 7.55
CA TYR A 6 11.17 34.84 6.62
C TYR A 6 10.13 35.01 5.52
N THR A 7 10.48 34.56 4.33
CA THR A 7 9.55 34.41 3.20
C THR A 7 9.67 32.99 2.71
N ILE A 8 8.62 32.19 2.91
CA ILE A 8 8.59 30.77 2.57
C ILE A 8 8.79 30.61 1.06
N GLY A 9 9.61 29.64 0.65
CA GLY A 9 9.92 29.38 -0.75
C GLY A 9 11.09 30.18 -1.34
N LYS A 10 11.58 31.21 -0.62
CA LYS A 10 12.73 32.03 -1.07
C LYS A 10 14.09 31.60 -0.54
N ASP A 11 14.12 30.65 0.38
CA ASP A 11 15.38 30.03 0.81
C ASP A 11 15.92 29.14 -0.32
N ARG A 12 17.01 29.57 -0.95
CA ARG A 12 17.70 28.87 -2.05
C ARG A 12 19.18 28.70 -1.75
N ARG A 13 19.53 28.38 -0.50
CA ARG A 13 20.90 28.07 -0.11
C ARG A 13 21.42 26.85 -0.88
N ALA A 14 22.73 26.84 -1.15
CA ALA A 14 23.38 25.69 -1.76
C ALA A 14 23.24 24.47 -0.84
N LEU A 15 23.15 23.28 -1.44
CA LEU A 15 23.20 22.02 -0.68
C LEU A 15 24.53 21.94 0.07
N VAL A 16 24.46 21.50 1.32
CA VAL A 16 25.63 21.31 2.20
C VAL A 16 25.96 19.82 2.31
N ASP A 17 27.24 19.50 2.48
CA ASP A 17 27.68 18.14 2.74
C ASP A 17 27.15 17.67 4.11
N VAL A 18 26.61 16.45 4.17
CA VAL A 18 26.05 15.88 5.40
C VAL A 18 27.14 15.46 6.39
N GLN A 19 28.34 15.09 5.91
CA GLN A 19 29.46 14.68 6.77
C GLN A 19 30.30 15.85 7.29
N ASP A 20 30.41 16.91 6.48
CA ASP A 20 31.05 18.18 6.87
C ASP A 20 30.01 19.31 6.87
N PHE A 21 28.99 19.13 7.71
CA PHE A 21 27.83 20.02 7.76
C PHE A 21 28.22 21.42 8.24
N HIS A 22 28.33 22.33 7.29
CA HIS A 22 28.61 23.74 7.55
C HIS A 22 27.72 24.61 6.66
N ILE A 23 26.83 25.36 7.29
CA ILE A 23 25.98 26.33 6.60
C ILE A 23 26.76 27.64 6.49
N ASP A 24 27.04 28.07 5.26
CA ASP A 24 27.67 29.36 5.02
C ASP A 24 26.64 30.49 5.06
N PHE A 25 26.66 31.28 6.13
CA PHE A 25 25.81 32.45 6.32
C PHE A 25 26.49 33.77 5.88
N LYS A 26 27.57 33.76 5.09
CA LYS A 26 28.36 34.98 4.73
C LYS A 26 27.66 36.04 3.86
N GLY A 27 26.34 35.93 3.63
CA GLY A 27 25.53 36.96 2.97
C GLY A 27 24.78 37.86 3.96
N SER A 28 24.58 39.14 3.63
CA SER A 28 23.83 40.09 4.48
C SER A 28 22.30 39.90 4.47
N GLU A 29 21.81 38.90 3.74
CA GLU A 29 20.40 38.59 3.53
C GLU A 29 19.86 37.50 4.48
N PHE A 30 20.71 36.91 5.32
CA PHE A 30 20.33 35.85 6.25
C PHE A 30 20.01 36.37 7.66
N ASN A 31 19.03 35.72 8.28
CA ASN A 31 18.67 35.94 9.66
C ASN A 31 19.79 35.45 10.60
N TRP A 32 20.17 36.26 11.58
CA TRP A 32 21.19 35.90 12.57
C TRP A 32 20.82 36.41 13.97
N VAL A 33 21.28 35.69 14.98
CA VAL A 33 21.08 35.95 16.41
C VAL A 33 22.41 35.77 17.12
N GLN A 34 22.76 36.69 18.02
CA GLN A 34 23.94 36.56 18.89
C GLN A 34 23.55 36.94 20.31
N ALA A 35 24.00 36.15 21.28
CA ALA A 35 23.82 36.45 22.71
C ALA A 35 25.00 35.92 23.54
N ARG A 36 25.19 36.44 24.76
CA ARG A 36 26.23 35.96 25.67
C ARG A 36 25.69 34.89 26.63
N GLN A 37 26.55 33.96 27.05
CA GLN A 37 26.21 33.04 28.14
C GLN A 37 25.72 33.82 29.38
N TYR A 38 24.75 33.27 30.12
CA TYR A 38 24.13 33.87 31.31
C TYR A 38 23.35 35.19 31.10
N GLU A 39 23.24 35.68 29.87
CA GLU A 39 22.42 36.85 29.56
C GLU A 39 20.94 36.44 29.43
N ASN A 40 20.03 37.12 30.15
CA ASN A 40 18.59 36.82 30.08
C ASN A 40 17.85 37.70 29.05
N ALA A 41 18.28 38.95 28.84
CA ALA A 41 17.57 39.93 28.01
C ALA A 41 17.65 39.65 26.49
N MET A 42 18.69 38.93 26.04
CA MET A 42 18.94 38.63 24.63
C MET A 42 18.53 37.20 24.21
N ARG A 43 17.80 36.47 25.05
CA ARG A 43 17.28 35.13 24.70
C ARG A 43 15.97 35.16 23.92
N GLN A 44 15.42 36.34 23.64
CA GLN A 44 14.15 36.50 22.95
C GLN A 44 14.37 36.92 21.50
N VAL A 45 13.70 36.22 20.58
CA VAL A 45 13.66 36.60 19.17
C VAL A 45 12.22 36.79 18.72
N PHE A 46 12.00 37.83 17.94
CA PHE A 46 10.72 38.05 17.27
C PHE A 46 10.82 37.59 15.83
N VAL A 47 9.80 36.91 15.32
CA VAL A 47 9.84 36.29 14.00
C VAL A 47 8.60 36.66 13.21
N ASN A 48 8.81 37.17 11.99
CA ASN A 48 7.76 37.39 10.99
C ASN A 48 7.88 36.34 9.89
N VAL A 49 6.77 35.71 9.51
CA VAL A 49 6.71 34.68 8.48
C VAL A 49 5.74 35.12 7.39
N LYS A 50 6.19 35.06 6.13
CA LYS A 50 5.42 35.46 4.94
C LYS A 50 5.36 34.32 3.92
N ASN A 51 4.29 34.26 3.14
CA ASN A 51 4.19 33.48 1.92
C ASN A 51 5.14 34.02 0.84
N ASP A 52 5.38 33.24 -0.22
CA ASP A 52 6.29 33.61 -1.32
C ASP A 52 5.86 34.94 -2.03
N ASP A 53 4.56 35.18 -2.09
CA ASP A 53 3.94 36.41 -2.62
C ASP A 53 4.08 37.64 -1.70
N GLY A 54 4.65 37.45 -0.50
CA GLY A 54 4.89 38.49 0.50
C GLY A 54 3.73 38.75 1.47
N THR A 55 2.61 38.05 1.34
CA THR A 55 1.49 38.11 2.29
C THR A 55 1.84 37.42 3.63
N PRO A 56 1.19 37.77 4.75
CA PRO A 56 1.39 37.08 6.02
C PRO A 56 1.10 35.58 5.95
N PHE A 57 1.95 34.76 6.57
CA PHE A 57 1.72 33.33 6.69
C PHE A 57 0.94 33.01 7.97
N ASP A 58 -0.28 32.51 7.86
CA ASP A 58 -1.13 32.24 9.03
C ASP A 58 -0.58 31.07 9.88
N LEU A 59 -0.30 31.37 11.16
CA LEU A 59 0.20 30.47 12.19
C LEU A 59 -0.89 29.91 13.10
N THR A 60 -2.17 30.18 12.82
CA THR A 60 -3.28 29.69 13.63
C THR A 60 -3.21 28.16 13.75
N GLY A 61 -3.34 27.65 14.99
CA GLY A 61 -3.24 26.22 15.28
C GLY A 61 -1.85 25.60 15.13
N ALA A 62 -0.80 26.39 14.86
CA ALA A 62 0.57 25.89 14.79
C ALA A 62 1.26 25.90 16.17
N ASN A 63 2.15 24.93 16.38
CA ASN A 63 3.16 24.95 17.42
C ASN A 63 4.53 25.26 16.77
N ILE A 64 5.35 26.08 17.43
CA ILE A 64 6.66 26.48 16.91
C ILE A 64 7.73 25.86 17.79
N TRP A 65 8.61 25.08 17.19
CA TRP A 65 9.70 24.41 17.89
C TRP A 65 11.01 25.11 17.55
N PHE A 66 11.90 25.25 18.52
CA PHE A 66 13.30 25.59 18.28
C PHE A 66 14.15 24.33 18.33
N GLU A 67 14.90 24.09 17.26
CA GLU A 67 15.80 22.96 17.12
C GLU A 67 17.21 23.46 16.82
N GLY A 68 18.20 22.86 17.47
CA GLY A 68 19.58 23.20 17.17
C GLY A 68 20.62 22.26 17.76
N VAL A 69 21.81 22.32 17.19
CA VAL A 69 23.01 21.59 17.63
C VAL A 69 24.02 22.60 18.14
N LEU A 70 24.43 22.43 19.41
CA LEU A 70 25.31 23.37 20.08
C LEU A 70 26.71 23.41 19.41
N PRO A 71 27.49 24.47 19.66
CA PRO A 71 28.84 24.62 19.09
C PRO A 71 29.82 23.47 19.38
N ASP A 72 29.59 22.68 20.44
CA ASP A 72 30.42 21.51 20.76
C ASP A 72 30.16 20.30 19.85
N LYS A 73 29.15 20.39 18.96
CA LYS A 73 28.71 19.35 18.02
C LYS A 73 28.14 18.09 18.69
N THR A 74 28.03 18.07 20.02
CA THR A 74 27.56 16.89 20.75
C THR A 74 26.14 17.09 21.27
N HIS A 75 25.84 18.27 21.81
CA HIS A 75 24.57 18.50 22.49
C HIS A 75 23.51 19.12 21.58
N LYS A 76 22.25 18.76 21.84
CA LYS A 76 21.09 19.16 21.03
C LYS A 76 20.03 19.86 21.88
N ILE A 77 19.37 20.85 21.29
CA ILE A 77 18.19 21.52 21.86
C ILE A 77 16.98 21.16 21.01
N LEU A 78 15.92 20.68 21.67
CA LEU A 78 14.57 20.61 21.13
C LEU A 78 13.63 21.28 22.13
N ASP A 79 13.17 22.48 21.76
CA ASP A 79 12.29 23.28 22.58
C ASP A 79 10.94 23.50 21.90
N ALA A 80 9.93 22.79 22.39
CA ALA A 80 8.56 22.84 21.89
C ALA A 80 7.63 23.68 22.78
N LYS A 81 8.18 24.41 23.76
CA LYS A 81 7.41 25.04 24.86
C LYS A 81 7.45 26.56 24.82
N HIS A 82 8.58 27.16 24.42
CA HIS A 82 8.82 28.57 24.66
C HIS A 82 8.44 29.53 23.51
N ALA A 83 7.62 29.05 22.57
CA ALA A 83 7.01 29.89 21.56
C ALA A 83 5.77 30.61 22.09
N VAL A 84 5.61 31.87 21.72
CA VAL A 84 4.41 32.68 21.99
C VAL A 84 3.95 33.30 20.68
N LEU A 85 2.79 32.87 20.17
CA LEU A 85 2.16 33.51 19.02
C LEU A 85 1.69 34.90 19.42
N ILE A 86 2.21 35.93 18.73
CA ILE A 86 1.90 37.34 19.02
C ILE A 86 0.70 37.78 18.18
N ASP A 87 0.75 37.49 16.88
CA ASP A 87 -0.36 37.63 15.95
C ASP A 87 -0.28 36.48 14.95
N ALA A 88 -1.08 35.45 15.18
CA ALA A 88 -1.04 34.22 14.40
C ALA A 88 -1.43 34.47 12.94
N GLN A 89 -2.47 35.26 12.68
CA GLN A 89 -2.96 35.55 11.33
C GLN A 89 -1.97 36.43 10.55
N ALA A 90 -1.24 37.31 11.25
CA ALA A 90 -0.17 38.12 10.66
C ALA A 90 1.18 37.39 10.55
N GLY A 91 1.26 36.11 10.94
CA GLY A 91 2.49 35.32 10.85
C GLY A 91 3.58 35.73 11.83
N GLN A 92 3.21 36.19 13.03
CA GLN A 92 4.13 36.76 14.01
C GLN A 92 4.20 35.94 15.30
N PHE A 93 5.41 35.58 15.72
CA PHE A 93 5.64 34.94 17.01
C PHE A 93 6.91 35.47 17.70
N ARG A 94 6.95 35.31 19.02
CA ARG A 94 8.15 35.47 19.84
C ARG A 94 8.62 34.08 20.26
N PHE A 95 9.92 33.86 20.31
CA PHE A 95 10.50 32.67 20.92
C PHE A 95 11.44 33.07 22.05
N ASP A 96 11.26 32.47 23.22
CA ASP A 96 12.12 32.66 24.40
C ASP A 96 13.08 31.48 24.52
N LEU A 97 14.28 31.61 23.95
CA LEU A 97 15.26 30.52 23.92
C LEU A 97 15.65 30.09 25.34
N PRO A 98 15.71 28.77 25.62
CA PRO A 98 16.02 28.27 26.95
C PRO A 98 17.47 28.60 27.31
N ALA A 99 17.78 28.69 28.61
CA ALA A 99 19.14 28.98 29.05
C ALA A 99 20.17 27.99 28.47
N GLN A 100 19.78 26.71 28.34
CA GLN A 100 20.59 25.62 27.80
C GLN A 100 21.02 25.87 26.35
N ALA A 101 20.26 26.65 25.57
CA ALA A 101 20.69 27.07 24.24
C ALA A 101 21.92 28.01 24.25
N PHE A 102 22.40 28.43 25.41
CA PHE A 102 23.58 29.29 25.55
C PHE A 102 24.66 28.62 26.42
N ALA A 103 24.56 27.30 26.63
CA ALA A 103 25.48 26.57 27.51
C ALA A 103 26.91 26.44 26.96
N VAL A 104 27.08 26.53 25.64
CA VAL A 104 28.39 26.42 24.98
C VAL A 104 28.63 27.65 24.12
N ALA A 105 29.78 28.29 24.30
CA ALA A 105 30.19 29.42 23.48
C ALA A 105 30.69 28.96 22.10
N GLY A 106 30.36 29.72 21.06
CA GLY A 106 30.69 29.45 19.67
C GLY A 106 29.48 29.60 18.75
N SER A 107 29.69 29.33 17.47
CA SER A 107 28.62 29.29 16.48
C SER A 107 27.91 27.95 16.54
N TYR A 108 26.58 27.97 16.54
CA TYR A 108 25.78 26.77 16.40
C TYR A 108 26.14 26.04 15.11
N VAL A 109 26.16 24.70 15.18
CA VAL A 109 26.28 23.88 13.97
C VAL A 109 25.03 24.05 13.11
N GLN A 110 23.87 24.13 13.76
CA GLN A 110 22.58 24.35 13.12
C GLN A 110 21.59 24.95 14.10
N ALA A 111 20.76 25.90 13.66
CA ALA A 111 19.69 26.49 14.46
C ALA A 111 18.51 26.90 13.56
N PHE A 112 17.32 26.36 13.83
CA PHE A 112 16.12 26.72 13.06
C PHE A 112 14.86 26.61 13.90
N PHE A 113 13.81 27.27 13.43
CA PHE A 113 12.45 27.02 13.92
C PHE A 113 11.76 26.01 13.02
N ARG A 114 11.04 25.06 13.60
CA ARG A 114 10.09 24.21 12.88
C ARG A 114 8.68 24.64 13.22
N ILE A 115 7.86 24.84 12.19
CA ILE A 115 6.44 25.11 12.34
C ILE A 115 5.70 23.78 12.19
N VAL A 116 5.03 23.35 13.25
CA VAL A 116 4.30 22.09 13.33
C VAL A 116 2.81 22.39 13.41
N ARG A 117 1.98 21.70 12.63
CA ARG A 117 0.51 21.78 12.70
C ARG A 117 -0.06 20.39 12.53
N ASP A 118 -0.97 20.01 13.42
CA ASP A 118 -1.61 18.69 13.43
C ASP A 118 -0.62 17.52 13.36
N GLY A 119 0.51 17.65 14.07
CA GLY A 119 1.60 16.65 14.09
C GLY A 119 2.54 16.68 12.88
N ASN A 120 2.26 17.48 11.85
CA ASN A 120 3.05 17.55 10.63
C ASN A 120 4.03 18.73 10.64
N SER A 121 5.25 18.51 10.16
CA SER A 121 6.23 19.58 9.89
C SER A 121 5.83 20.37 8.65
N ILE A 122 5.36 21.60 8.84
CA ILE A 122 4.85 22.45 7.75
C ILE A 122 5.98 23.20 7.04
N THR A 123 6.92 23.78 7.79
CA THR A 123 8.09 24.48 7.23
C THR A 123 9.18 24.65 8.29
N THR A 124 10.41 24.94 7.84
CA THR A 124 11.57 25.21 8.70
C THR A 124 12.19 26.57 8.38
N LEU A 125 12.57 27.31 9.42
CA LEU A 125 13.05 28.69 9.33
C LEU A 125 14.44 28.79 9.97
N GLU A 126 15.48 28.69 9.15
CA GLU A 126 16.85 28.59 9.62
C GLU A 126 17.52 29.95 9.87
N PHE A 127 18.43 30.01 10.84
CA PHE A 127 19.21 31.22 11.15
C PHE A 127 20.59 30.88 11.71
N SER A 128 21.49 31.86 11.63
CA SER A 128 22.76 31.78 12.34
C SER A 128 22.57 32.11 13.82
N LEU A 129 23.06 31.26 14.72
CA LEU A 129 23.05 31.51 16.16
C LEU A 129 24.47 31.46 16.73
N GLU A 130 24.91 32.56 17.35
CA GLU A 130 26.23 32.69 17.96
C GLU A 130 26.15 32.95 19.46
N VAL A 131 26.93 32.18 20.23
CA VAL A 131 27.00 32.32 21.68
C VAL A 131 28.36 32.87 22.10
N LEU A 132 28.38 34.06 22.68
CA LEU A 132 29.60 34.68 23.21
C LEU A 132 29.94 34.10 24.58
N ALA A 133 31.21 33.73 24.80
CA ALA A 133 31.67 33.19 26.07
C ALA A 133 31.53 34.19 27.23
N ASP A 134 31.16 33.71 28.42
CA ASP A 134 31.33 34.41 29.68
C ASP A 134 32.37 33.66 30.52
N LYS A 135 33.43 34.35 30.94
CA LYS A 135 34.52 33.77 31.76
C LYS A 135 34.42 34.14 33.24
N VAL A 136 33.45 34.98 33.61
CA VAL A 136 33.25 35.48 34.98
C VAL A 136 32.23 34.63 35.71
N ILE A 137 31.11 34.30 35.04
CA ILE A 137 30.06 33.44 35.59
C ILE A 137 30.23 32.03 35.03
N SER A 138 30.16 31.02 35.89
CA SER A 138 30.22 29.60 35.51
C SER A 138 29.12 28.81 36.24
N GLY A 139 28.72 27.66 35.70
CA GLY A 139 27.74 26.76 36.33
C GLY A 139 26.60 26.29 35.42
N LEU A 140 26.41 26.89 34.24
CA LEU A 140 25.52 26.33 33.21
C LEU A 140 26.24 25.17 32.51
N VAL A 141 25.72 23.96 32.71
CA VAL A 141 26.29 22.73 32.14
C VAL A 141 25.61 22.43 30.81
N ALA A 142 26.42 22.21 29.77
CA ALA A 142 25.94 21.77 28.48
C ALA A 142 25.37 20.35 28.59
N ARG A 143 24.19 20.16 28.03
CA ARG A 143 23.47 18.90 27.99
C ARG A 143 22.40 18.97 26.92
N ASP A 144 21.93 17.81 26.52
CA ASP A 144 20.70 17.71 25.74
C ASP A 144 19.52 18.28 26.52
N TYR A 145 18.67 19.02 25.82
CA TYR A 145 17.51 19.70 26.40
C TYR A 145 16.28 19.46 25.53
N VAL A 146 15.31 18.72 26.08
CA VAL A 146 14.10 18.30 25.38
C VAL A 146 12.89 18.58 26.25
N THR A 147 12.13 19.62 25.91
CA THR A 147 11.10 20.16 26.82
C THR A 147 10.02 19.16 27.22
N PRO A 148 9.51 18.25 26.36
CA PRO A 148 8.57 17.23 26.81
C PRO A 148 9.07 16.37 27.97
N PHE A 149 10.37 16.06 28.03
CA PHE A 149 10.94 15.25 29.10
C PHE A 149 11.29 16.05 30.34
N GLU A 150 11.72 17.31 30.20
CA GLU A 150 11.92 18.19 31.36
C GLU A 150 10.60 18.34 32.16
N ASP A 151 9.48 18.51 31.46
CA ASP A 151 8.16 18.64 32.11
C ASP A 151 7.74 17.35 32.84
N LEU A 152 8.06 16.17 32.29
CA LEU A 152 7.76 14.88 32.94
C LEU A 152 8.64 14.62 34.16
N TYR A 153 9.91 15.02 34.08
CA TYR A 153 10.84 14.92 35.21
C TYR A 153 10.39 15.84 36.36
N ASP A 154 10.02 17.09 36.07
CA ASP A 154 9.53 18.03 37.07
C ASP A 154 8.20 17.57 37.71
N GLN A 155 7.32 16.95 36.93
CA GLN A 155 6.09 16.33 37.44
C GLN A 155 6.39 15.15 38.37
N LEU A 156 7.34 14.28 37.98
CA LEU A 156 7.75 13.15 38.81
C LEU A 156 8.35 13.63 40.14
N GLN A 157 9.20 14.67 40.10
CA GLN A 157 9.74 15.26 41.32
C GLN A 157 8.63 15.77 42.26
N LYS A 158 7.61 16.45 41.73
CA LYS A 158 6.45 16.91 42.52
C LYS A 158 5.61 15.75 43.08
N VAL A 159 5.49 14.65 42.35
CA VAL A 159 4.82 13.43 42.83
C VAL A 159 5.58 12.83 44.02
N LEU A 160 6.91 12.80 43.94
CA LEU A 160 7.77 12.27 45.00
C LEU A 160 7.78 13.13 46.27
N GLU A 161 7.51 14.44 46.15
CA GLU A 161 7.41 15.37 47.27
C GLU A 161 6.06 15.30 48.02
N GLY A 162 5.07 14.52 47.55
CA GLY A 162 3.72 14.44 48.11
C GLY A 162 3.38 13.11 48.80
N SER A 163 3.17 13.13 50.12
CA SER A 163 2.90 11.94 50.95
C SER A 163 1.39 11.61 51.07
N ASP A 164 0.81 10.92 50.10
CA ASP A 164 -0.60 10.47 50.16
C ASP A 164 -0.88 9.07 49.60
N GLY A 165 -0.05 8.06 49.89
CA GLY A 165 -0.44 6.62 49.91
C GLY A 165 -0.99 5.98 48.62
N LYS A 166 -1.15 6.73 47.53
CA LYS A 166 -1.62 6.29 46.19
C LYS A 166 -0.48 6.33 45.18
N LEU A 167 0.70 6.00 45.66
CA LEU A 167 1.94 6.19 44.94
C LEU A 167 1.99 5.33 43.67
N GLN A 168 1.49 4.10 43.75
CA GLN A 168 1.36 3.20 42.60
C GLN A 168 0.48 3.78 41.49
N ASP A 169 -0.64 4.43 41.82
CA ASP A 169 -1.55 5.03 40.83
C ASP A 169 -0.86 6.21 40.12
N LYS A 170 -0.12 7.04 40.87
CA LYS A 170 0.64 8.16 40.32
C LYS A 170 1.82 7.71 39.47
N LEU A 171 2.45 6.58 39.81
CA LEU A 171 3.48 5.95 38.98
C LEU A 171 2.92 5.42 37.66
N ASN A 172 1.74 4.78 37.70
CA ASN A 172 1.06 4.31 36.49
C ASN A 172 0.65 5.48 35.58
N GLU A 173 0.21 6.60 36.16
CA GLU A 173 -0.09 7.82 35.41
C GLU A 173 1.17 8.41 34.76
N TRP A 174 2.28 8.44 35.50
CA TRP A 174 3.56 8.90 34.97
C TRP A 174 4.07 8.01 33.83
N ASP A 175 4.01 6.68 33.97
CA ASP A 175 4.39 5.71 32.94
C ASP A 175 3.58 5.93 31.65
N SER A 176 2.28 6.14 31.78
CA SER A 176 1.39 6.44 30.64
C SER A 176 1.78 7.74 29.94
N LYS A 177 2.09 8.80 30.70
CA LYS A 177 2.53 10.09 30.15
C LYS A 177 3.90 10.00 29.48
N PHE A 178 4.82 9.22 30.05
CA PHE A 178 6.14 8.97 29.47
C PHE A 178 6.04 8.23 28.13
N LYS A 179 5.25 7.14 28.06
CA LYS A 179 4.95 6.41 26.81
C LYS A 179 4.33 7.31 25.75
N LYS A 180 3.40 8.19 26.16
CA LYS A 180 2.80 9.17 25.24
C LYS A 180 3.83 10.16 24.72
N ALA A 181 4.71 10.72 25.56
CA ALA A 181 5.73 11.65 25.11
C ALA A 181 6.73 11.02 24.12
N LEU A 182 7.11 9.75 24.33
CA LEU A 182 7.91 9.00 23.37
C LEU A 182 7.18 8.81 22.03
N SER A 183 5.93 8.35 22.07
CA SER A 183 5.12 8.14 20.86
C SER A 183 4.87 9.44 20.09
N ASP A 184 4.52 10.53 20.78
CA ASP A 184 4.32 11.85 20.17
C ASP A 184 5.62 12.30 19.45
N LEU A 185 6.80 12.04 20.03
CA LEU A 185 8.08 12.38 19.41
C LEU A 185 8.44 11.46 18.24
N GLU A 186 8.14 10.16 18.30
CA GLU A 186 8.32 9.22 17.19
C GLU A 186 7.59 9.69 15.93
N THR A 187 6.39 10.24 16.07
CA THR A 187 5.60 10.75 14.94
C THR A 187 6.23 11.94 14.22
N THR A 188 7.25 12.58 14.81
CA THR A 188 7.91 13.78 14.26
C THR A 188 9.25 13.52 13.56
N GLY A 189 9.72 12.27 13.50
CA GLY A 189 10.88 11.87 12.70
C GLY A 189 12.26 12.15 13.32
N HIS A 190 12.33 12.46 14.62
CA HIS A 190 13.60 12.63 15.33
C HIS A 190 14.26 11.28 15.68
N ASP A 191 15.60 11.21 15.61
CA ASP A 191 16.38 10.03 16.00
C ASP A 191 16.21 9.71 17.50
N THR A 192 15.42 8.68 17.79
CA THR A 192 15.02 8.27 19.14
C THR A 192 16.16 7.71 19.96
N GLN A 193 17.26 7.23 19.34
CA GLN A 193 18.34 6.55 20.05
C GLN A 193 19.14 7.51 20.97
N THR A 194 19.45 8.71 20.48
CA THR A 194 20.15 9.75 21.28
C THR A 194 19.30 10.14 22.51
N TRP A 195 17.99 10.24 22.33
CA TRP A 195 17.06 10.69 23.39
C TRP A 195 16.77 9.61 24.44
N LEU A 196 16.78 8.33 24.03
CA LEU A 196 16.68 7.20 24.95
C LEU A 196 17.83 7.20 25.97
N ASP A 197 19.02 7.61 25.56
CA ASP A 197 20.18 7.67 26.46
C ASP A 197 20.07 8.84 27.45
N VAL A 198 19.55 10.00 27.02
CA VAL A 198 19.22 11.13 27.91
C VAL A 198 18.15 10.75 28.95
N ALA A 199 17.13 9.98 28.54
CA ALA A 199 16.08 9.51 29.45
C ALA A 199 16.65 8.53 30.50
N LYS A 200 17.51 7.59 30.09
CA LYS A 200 18.19 6.64 31.00
C LYS A 200 19.04 7.37 32.03
N ASP A 201 19.85 8.35 31.62
CA ASP A 201 20.73 9.08 32.54
C ASP A 201 19.96 9.88 33.58
N ARG A 202 18.81 10.46 33.19
CA ARG A 202 17.94 11.20 34.12
C ARG A 202 17.19 10.29 35.09
N LEU A 203 16.74 9.13 34.62
CA LEU A 203 16.15 8.11 35.49
C LEU A 203 17.15 7.61 36.53
N LYS A 204 18.41 7.38 36.12
CA LYS A 204 19.49 6.98 37.02
C LYS A 204 19.80 8.04 38.09
N LEU A 205 19.82 9.32 37.72
CA LEU A 205 19.98 10.41 38.69
C LEU A 205 18.85 10.44 39.71
N LEU A 206 17.63 10.15 39.28
CA LEU A 206 16.47 10.09 40.16
C LEU A 206 16.53 8.87 41.08
N GLU A 207 16.89 7.70 40.56
CA GLU A 207 17.17 6.49 41.35
C GLU A 207 18.16 6.77 42.49
N ASP A 208 19.25 7.49 42.19
CA ASP A 208 20.26 7.86 43.18
C ASP A 208 19.75 8.85 44.25
N LYS A 209 18.78 9.71 43.92
CA LYS A 209 18.15 10.63 44.89
C LYS A 209 17.12 9.89 45.76
N ILE A 210 16.30 9.05 45.15
CA ILE A 210 15.31 8.22 45.85
C ILE A 210 15.99 7.31 46.89
N LYS A 211 17.10 6.65 46.51
CA LYS A 211 17.91 5.82 47.42
C LYS A 211 18.47 6.59 48.62
N ARG A 212 18.71 7.89 48.48
CA ARG A 212 19.29 8.74 49.54
C ARG A 212 18.26 9.27 50.53
N ASP A 213 17.08 9.64 50.07
CA ASP A 213 16.10 10.35 50.91
C ASP A 213 15.04 9.43 51.56
N GLY A 214 15.08 8.11 51.29
CA GLY A 214 14.22 7.13 51.96
C GLY A 214 12.72 7.30 51.68
N LEU A 215 12.38 7.98 50.58
CA LEU A 215 11.02 8.36 50.19
C LEU A 215 10.18 7.18 49.63
N PHE A 216 10.79 6.00 49.44
CA PHE A 216 10.22 4.78 48.86
C PHE A 216 10.80 3.53 49.54
N THR A 217 10.07 2.40 49.53
CA THR A 217 10.74 1.12 49.77
C THR A 217 11.61 0.76 48.56
N LYS A 218 12.73 0.09 48.79
CA LYS A 218 13.63 -0.36 47.73
C LYS A 218 12.88 -1.22 46.68
N ASP A 219 11.98 -2.08 47.16
CA ASP A 219 11.23 -3.00 46.31
C ASP A 219 10.29 -2.25 45.35
N GLU A 220 9.61 -1.20 45.83
CA GLU A 220 8.73 -0.37 45.00
C GLU A 220 9.51 0.45 43.96
N ALA A 221 10.75 0.88 44.28
CA ALA A 221 11.63 1.57 43.34
C ALA A 221 12.18 0.63 42.27
N ASP A 222 12.59 -0.58 42.66
CA ASP A 222 13.11 -1.60 41.76
C ASP A 222 12.03 -2.04 40.74
N ILE A 223 10.75 -2.13 41.15
CA ILE A 223 9.61 -2.42 40.26
C ILE A 223 9.43 -1.33 39.19
N LEU A 224 9.45 -0.05 39.58
CA LEU A 224 9.30 1.07 38.65
C LEU A 224 10.42 1.07 37.60
N ILE A 225 11.67 0.91 38.05
CA ILE A 225 12.84 0.89 37.16
C ILE A 225 12.77 -0.30 36.20
N GLY A 226 12.34 -1.47 36.69
CA GLY A 226 12.12 -2.66 35.86
C GLY A 226 11.12 -2.42 34.73
N ASN A 227 9.93 -1.92 35.05
CA ASN A 227 8.86 -1.68 34.07
C ASN A 227 9.25 -0.68 32.97
N ILE A 228 10.01 0.36 33.35
CA ILE A 228 10.50 1.37 32.39
C ILE A 228 11.56 0.76 31.47
N ASN A 229 12.51 0.00 32.01
CA ASN A 229 13.56 -0.64 31.22
C ASN A 229 13.01 -1.67 30.23
N GLU A 230 12.01 -2.47 30.62
CA GLU A 230 11.32 -3.41 29.71
C GLU A 230 10.61 -2.66 28.57
N SER A 231 9.85 -1.62 28.91
CA SER A 231 9.15 -0.81 27.90
C SER A 231 10.13 -0.19 26.89
N LEU A 232 11.25 0.38 27.37
CA LEU A 232 12.28 0.96 26.50
C LEU A 232 12.90 -0.10 25.58
N SER A 233 13.16 -1.30 26.07
CA SER A 233 13.71 -2.40 25.28
C SER A 233 12.78 -2.83 24.15
N ASP A 234 11.48 -2.92 24.42
CA ASP A 234 10.48 -3.34 23.42
C ASP A 234 10.31 -2.30 22.30
N TYR A 235 10.37 -1.01 22.61
CA TYR A 235 10.32 0.06 21.61
C TYR A 235 11.56 0.07 20.71
N VAL A 236 12.76 -0.10 21.29
CA VAL A 236 14.01 -0.21 20.52
C VAL A 236 13.93 -1.37 19.52
N LYS A 237 13.36 -2.50 19.93
CA LYS A 237 13.19 -3.66 19.06
C LYS A 237 12.22 -3.36 17.90
N GLN A 238 11.05 -2.80 18.20
CA GLN A 238 10.06 -2.44 17.17
C GLN A 238 10.59 -1.39 16.18
N PHE A 239 11.40 -0.45 16.66
CA PHE A 239 12.04 0.56 15.82
C PHE A 239 13.04 -0.07 14.86
N ASN A 240 13.93 -0.95 15.35
CA ASN A 240 14.89 -1.65 14.51
C ASN A 240 14.19 -2.54 13.47
N ASP A 241 13.15 -3.29 13.87
CA ASP A 241 12.36 -4.11 12.94
C ASP A 241 11.68 -3.24 11.84
N THR A 242 11.26 -2.03 12.19
CA THR A 242 10.65 -1.08 11.23
C THR A 242 11.68 -0.47 10.29
N LYS A 243 12.84 -0.07 10.84
CA LYS A 243 13.98 0.44 10.07
C LYS A 243 14.43 -0.60 9.04
N ASP A 244 14.65 -1.85 9.46
CA ASP A 244 15.09 -2.93 8.58
C ASP A 244 14.07 -3.21 7.46
N ARG A 245 12.77 -3.13 7.77
CA ARG A 245 11.70 -3.24 6.76
C ARG A 245 11.69 -2.07 5.78
N ILE A 246 11.97 -0.85 6.23
CA ILE A 246 12.04 0.34 5.37
C ILE A 246 13.28 0.26 4.47
N GLU A 247 14.45 -0.07 5.03
CA GLU A 247 15.69 -0.21 4.28
C GLU A 247 15.60 -1.33 3.23
N SER A 248 14.98 -2.48 3.56
CA SER A 248 14.67 -3.52 2.58
C SER A 248 13.79 -2.98 1.45
N ARG A 249 12.65 -2.34 1.78
CA ARG A 249 11.74 -1.78 0.76
C ARG A 249 12.40 -0.70 -0.09
N PHE A 250 13.27 0.12 0.49
CA PHE A 250 13.94 1.21 -0.21
C PHE A 250 15.00 0.66 -1.18
N ASN A 251 15.74 -0.36 -0.77
CA ASN A 251 16.71 -1.05 -1.64
C ASN A 251 16.01 -1.83 -2.76
N ASP A 252 14.87 -2.46 -2.49
CA ASP A 252 14.07 -3.16 -3.51
C ASP A 252 13.50 -2.19 -4.57
N LEU A 253 13.18 -0.94 -4.19
CA LEU A 253 12.65 0.09 -5.09
C LEU A 253 13.71 0.75 -5.99
N ALA A 254 14.99 0.71 -5.62
CA ALA A 254 16.06 1.43 -6.31
C ALA A 254 16.69 0.65 -7.47
N THR A 255 16.41 -0.65 -7.62
CA THR A 255 17.14 -1.53 -8.56
C THR A 255 16.31 -2.23 -9.62
N ASP A 256 14.98 -2.11 -9.62
CA ASP A 256 14.14 -2.75 -10.65
C ASP A 256 13.83 -1.78 -11.81
N PRO A 257 14.07 -2.14 -13.09
CA PRO A 257 13.56 -1.36 -14.21
C PRO A 257 12.04 -1.31 -14.10
N ILE A 258 11.44 -0.11 -14.10
CA ILE A 258 9.99 0.08 -14.01
C ILE A 258 9.32 -0.48 -15.27
N THR A 259 9.11 -1.80 -15.32
CA THR A 259 8.18 -2.47 -16.23
C THR A 259 6.99 -2.90 -15.39
N HIS A 260 5.81 -2.30 -15.59
CA HIS A 260 4.55 -2.71 -14.93
C HIS A 260 3.98 -3.97 -15.58
N LYS A 261 4.87 -4.89 -15.98
CA LYS A 261 4.48 -6.12 -16.63
C LYS A 261 3.99 -7.08 -15.57
N LEU A 262 2.68 -7.36 -15.60
CA LEU A 262 2.08 -8.34 -14.73
C LEU A 262 2.68 -9.72 -14.97
N LYS A 263 2.73 -10.54 -13.92
CA LYS A 263 3.36 -11.87 -13.95
C LYS A 263 2.63 -12.82 -14.92
N TYR A 264 1.31 -12.71 -15.01
CA TYR A 264 0.47 -13.50 -15.89
C TYR A 264 -0.34 -12.59 -16.84
N HIS A 265 -0.31 -12.88 -18.13
CA HIS A 265 -0.92 -12.06 -19.18
C HIS A 265 -1.47 -12.97 -20.29
N SER A 266 -2.56 -13.67 -19.94
CA SER A 266 -3.07 -14.78 -20.74
C SER A 266 -4.27 -14.37 -21.59
N VAL A 267 -4.54 -15.16 -22.63
CA VAL A 267 -5.79 -15.12 -23.39
C VAL A 267 -6.56 -16.41 -23.15
N SER A 268 -7.87 -16.29 -22.93
CA SER A 268 -8.74 -17.44 -22.66
C SER A 268 -9.05 -18.23 -23.92
N VAL A 269 -8.88 -19.56 -23.82
CA VAL A 269 -9.13 -20.53 -24.90
C VAL A 269 -10.04 -21.64 -24.39
N SER A 270 -11.23 -21.74 -24.97
CA SER A 270 -12.22 -22.74 -24.54
C SER A 270 -12.18 -24.04 -25.34
N ILE A 271 -12.32 -25.17 -24.64
CA ILE A 271 -12.39 -26.53 -25.21
C ILE A 271 -13.60 -27.31 -24.69
N SER A 272 -14.25 -28.03 -25.59
CA SER A 272 -15.30 -29.02 -25.29
C SER A 272 -15.47 -29.96 -26.49
N PRO A 273 -16.34 -30.99 -26.45
CA PRO A 273 -16.78 -31.72 -27.65
C PRO A 273 -17.26 -30.81 -28.79
N ARG A 274 -17.76 -29.61 -28.46
CA ARG A 274 -18.34 -28.64 -29.41
C ARG A 274 -17.42 -27.46 -29.71
N MET A 275 -16.33 -27.29 -28.95
CA MET A 275 -15.43 -26.15 -29.06
C MET A 275 -13.98 -26.62 -29.22
N ASN A 276 -13.32 -26.19 -30.30
CA ASN A 276 -11.91 -26.51 -30.57
C ASN A 276 -11.23 -25.38 -31.35
N PHE A 277 -9.95 -25.13 -31.11
CA PHE A 277 -9.18 -24.03 -31.71
C PHE A 277 -8.32 -24.51 -32.87
N SER A 278 -8.02 -23.63 -33.82
CA SER A 278 -7.16 -23.95 -34.97
C SER A 278 -5.68 -23.73 -34.63
N ASP A 279 -4.80 -24.26 -35.47
CA ASP A 279 -3.36 -23.97 -35.36
C ASP A 279 -3.05 -22.50 -35.68
N LYS A 280 -3.85 -21.85 -36.54
CA LYS A 280 -3.70 -20.43 -36.84
C LYS A 280 -3.90 -19.58 -35.61
N VAL A 281 -4.90 -19.91 -34.77
CA VAL A 281 -5.11 -19.23 -33.49
C VAL A 281 -3.88 -19.36 -32.59
N LEU A 282 -3.30 -20.56 -32.47
CA LEU A 282 -2.08 -20.76 -31.69
C LEU A 282 -0.91 -19.95 -32.24
N ASP A 283 -0.72 -19.94 -33.56
CA ASP A 283 0.36 -19.18 -34.19
C ASP A 283 0.19 -17.66 -33.95
N ARG A 284 -1.06 -17.15 -33.92
CA ARG A 284 -1.37 -15.75 -33.54
C ARG A 284 -1.07 -15.44 -32.09
N LEU A 285 -1.56 -16.27 -31.16
CA LEU A 285 -1.30 -16.08 -29.73
C LEU A 285 0.21 -16.08 -29.44
N LYS A 286 0.96 -16.92 -30.15
CA LYS A 286 2.43 -16.93 -30.08
C LYS A 286 3.04 -15.63 -30.61
N ASN A 287 2.52 -15.09 -31.72
CA ASN A 287 3.01 -13.85 -32.33
C ASN A 287 2.83 -12.63 -31.42
N ILE A 288 1.74 -12.58 -30.64
CA ILE A 288 1.49 -11.49 -29.67
C ILE A 288 2.12 -11.75 -28.29
N GLY A 289 2.77 -12.90 -28.09
CA GLY A 289 3.44 -13.27 -26.84
C GLY A 289 2.49 -13.70 -25.71
N ALA A 290 1.22 -13.98 -26.03
CA ALA A 290 0.23 -14.40 -25.05
C ALA A 290 0.54 -15.80 -24.49
N SER A 291 0.34 -15.95 -23.19
CA SER A 291 0.10 -17.25 -22.56
C SER A 291 -1.39 -17.61 -22.66
N ILE A 292 -1.76 -18.83 -22.27
CA ILE A 292 -3.14 -19.32 -22.37
C ILE A 292 -3.74 -19.58 -21.00
N THR A 293 -4.98 -19.12 -20.81
CA THR A 293 -5.90 -19.67 -19.82
C THR A 293 -6.79 -20.70 -20.52
N LEU A 294 -6.60 -21.98 -20.22
CA LEU A 294 -7.33 -23.06 -20.87
C LEU A 294 -8.64 -23.31 -20.12
N CYS A 295 -9.75 -22.95 -20.75
CA CYS A 295 -11.09 -23.11 -20.18
C CYS A 295 -11.70 -24.42 -20.67
N ASN A 296 -11.77 -25.43 -19.81
CA ASN A 296 -12.36 -26.72 -20.18
C ASN A 296 -13.80 -26.81 -19.70
N MET A 297 -14.72 -27.25 -20.57
CA MET A 297 -16.08 -27.51 -20.15
C MET A 297 -16.17 -28.81 -19.34
N VAL A 298 -16.86 -28.73 -18.21
CA VAL A 298 -17.33 -29.83 -17.38
C VAL A 298 -18.84 -29.89 -17.56
N ASN A 299 -19.32 -31.02 -18.07
CA ASN A 299 -20.70 -31.17 -18.48
C ASN A 299 -21.63 -31.47 -17.32
N ILE A 300 -22.75 -30.77 -17.30
CA ILE A 300 -23.96 -31.14 -16.57
C ILE A 300 -25.09 -31.30 -17.60
N THR A 301 -26.01 -32.24 -17.37
CA THR A 301 -27.12 -32.50 -18.29
C THR A 301 -28.29 -31.52 -18.07
N SER A 302 -28.39 -30.92 -16.89
CA SER A 302 -29.40 -29.94 -16.52
C SER A 302 -28.87 -29.00 -15.41
N LYS A 303 -29.63 -27.95 -15.09
CA LYS A 303 -29.29 -27.05 -13.97
C LYS A 303 -29.38 -27.69 -12.58
N THR A 304 -29.92 -28.91 -12.46
CA THR A 304 -30.04 -29.66 -11.20
C THR A 304 -29.25 -30.98 -11.19
N ASP A 305 -28.57 -31.30 -12.29
CA ASP A 305 -27.73 -32.49 -12.37
C ASP A 305 -26.64 -32.46 -11.29
N SER A 306 -26.50 -33.53 -10.51
CA SER A 306 -25.54 -33.62 -9.40
C SER A 306 -24.25 -34.33 -9.78
N ASP A 307 -24.10 -34.75 -11.05
CA ASP A 307 -22.98 -35.55 -11.53
C ASP A 307 -22.21 -34.84 -12.67
N PRO A 308 -21.45 -33.76 -12.36
CA PRO A 308 -20.63 -33.10 -13.36
C PRO A 308 -19.61 -34.06 -13.99
N GLN A 309 -19.53 -34.06 -15.32
CA GLN A 309 -18.68 -34.97 -16.10
C GLN A 309 -17.55 -34.23 -16.81
N LEU A 310 -16.33 -34.70 -16.61
CA LEU A 310 -15.18 -34.30 -17.41
C LEU A 310 -15.00 -35.27 -18.57
N GLU A 311 -14.73 -34.75 -19.77
CA GLU A 311 -14.39 -35.60 -20.91
C GLU A 311 -12.99 -36.19 -20.76
N SER A 312 -12.83 -37.45 -21.16
CA SER A 312 -11.52 -38.11 -21.12
C SER A 312 -10.58 -37.50 -22.16
N ASP A 313 -9.31 -37.36 -21.79
CA ASP A 313 -8.15 -36.98 -22.62
C ASP A 313 -8.17 -35.61 -23.32
N ARG A 314 -9.32 -34.94 -23.48
CA ARG A 314 -9.42 -33.66 -24.21
C ARG A 314 -8.54 -32.55 -23.65
N ILE A 315 -8.45 -32.44 -22.33
CA ILE A 315 -7.56 -31.43 -21.70
C ILE A 315 -6.11 -31.76 -22.06
N THR A 316 -5.68 -33.00 -21.86
CA THR A 316 -4.31 -33.45 -22.14
C THR A 316 -3.93 -33.26 -23.61
N ASP A 317 -4.83 -33.57 -24.54
CA ASP A 317 -4.63 -33.36 -25.98
C ASP A 317 -4.47 -31.87 -26.32
N ALA A 318 -5.34 -31.02 -25.77
CA ALA A 318 -5.27 -29.58 -25.97
C ALA A 318 -3.97 -29.00 -25.40
N VAL A 319 -3.60 -29.40 -24.18
CA VAL A 319 -2.36 -28.99 -23.52
C VAL A 319 -1.14 -29.39 -24.34
N THR A 320 -1.08 -30.65 -24.79
CA THR A 320 0.03 -31.16 -25.61
C THR A 320 0.13 -30.39 -26.92
N ARG A 321 -0.99 -30.13 -27.59
CA ARG A 321 -1.02 -29.37 -28.84
C ARG A 321 -0.54 -27.93 -28.64
N ILE A 322 -0.99 -27.25 -27.59
CA ILE A 322 -0.56 -25.88 -27.24
C ILE A 322 0.96 -25.86 -26.97
N GLN A 323 1.45 -26.76 -26.12
CA GLN A 323 2.87 -26.82 -25.76
C GLN A 323 3.76 -27.20 -26.94
N SER A 324 3.29 -28.03 -27.87
CA SER A 324 4.03 -28.37 -29.11
C SER A 324 4.31 -27.16 -30.00
N LYS A 325 3.49 -26.11 -29.91
CA LYS A 325 3.70 -24.83 -30.60
C LYS A 325 4.64 -23.89 -29.83
N GLY A 326 5.07 -24.26 -28.63
CA GLY A 326 5.93 -23.47 -27.75
C GLY A 326 5.19 -22.39 -26.97
N LEU A 327 3.87 -22.50 -26.84
CA LEU A 327 3.04 -21.62 -26.01
C LEU A 327 3.02 -22.10 -24.56
N LYS A 328 2.93 -21.13 -23.64
CA LYS A 328 2.72 -21.39 -22.21
C LYS A 328 1.24 -21.42 -21.87
N ILE A 329 0.88 -22.24 -20.89
CA ILE A 329 -0.45 -22.24 -20.28
C ILE A 329 -0.26 -21.79 -18.85
N ASP A 330 -0.87 -20.67 -18.48
CA ASP A 330 -0.75 -20.10 -17.13
C ASP A 330 -1.78 -20.74 -16.18
N MET A 331 -2.99 -21.02 -16.70
CA MET A 331 -4.09 -21.48 -15.87
C MET A 331 -4.95 -22.53 -16.58
N LEU A 332 -5.32 -23.58 -15.87
CA LEU A 332 -6.43 -24.47 -16.23
C LEU A 332 -7.68 -24.04 -15.47
N LYS A 333 -8.79 -23.85 -16.18
CA LYS A 333 -10.03 -23.28 -15.63
C LYS A 333 -11.25 -24.13 -16.02
N PRO A 334 -11.67 -25.09 -15.19
CA PRO A 334 -12.87 -25.89 -15.42
C PRO A 334 -14.15 -25.05 -15.26
N HIS A 335 -15.01 -25.06 -16.28
CA HIS A 335 -16.30 -24.37 -16.30
C HIS A 335 -17.44 -25.37 -16.29
N LEU A 336 -18.46 -25.17 -15.44
CA LEU A 336 -19.70 -25.90 -15.58
C LEU A 336 -20.46 -25.40 -16.82
N GLY A 337 -20.94 -26.33 -17.63
CA GLY A 337 -21.73 -26.04 -18.82
C GLY A 337 -22.78 -27.10 -19.08
N VAL A 338 -24.00 -26.67 -19.44
CA VAL A 338 -25.08 -27.59 -19.79
C VAL A 338 -24.85 -28.16 -21.18
N ASN A 339 -24.82 -29.49 -21.31
CA ASN A 339 -24.61 -30.18 -22.58
C ASN A 339 -23.36 -29.69 -23.32
N TRP A 340 -22.24 -29.56 -22.60
CA TRP A 340 -20.93 -29.12 -23.10
C TRP A 340 -20.91 -27.69 -23.67
N SER A 341 -21.88 -26.86 -23.27
CA SER A 341 -22.06 -25.49 -23.74
C SER A 341 -21.82 -24.48 -22.63
N ASP A 342 -21.18 -23.38 -22.98
CA ASP A 342 -20.93 -22.23 -22.12
C ASP A 342 -22.13 -21.27 -22.02
N GLY A 343 -23.20 -21.52 -22.80
CA GLY A 343 -24.39 -20.65 -22.85
C GLY A 343 -25.33 -20.73 -21.64
N PHE A 344 -25.00 -21.52 -20.63
CA PHE A 344 -25.77 -21.61 -19.38
C PHE A 344 -25.08 -20.75 -18.31
N TYR A 345 -25.83 -19.82 -17.70
CA TYR A 345 -25.32 -19.06 -16.57
C TYR A 345 -25.24 -19.95 -15.32
N ARG A 346 -24.03 -20.41 -15.02
CA ARG A 346 -23.73 -21.32 -13.91
C ARG A 346 -24.00 -20.75 -12.52
N GLY A 347 -24.24 -19.45 -12.40
CA GLY A 347 -24.77 -18.84 -11.18
C GLY A 347 -26.19 -19.29 -10.80
N GLU A 348 -26.90 -19.97 -11.71
CA GLU A 348 -28.22 -20.57 -11.47
C GLU A 348 -28.18 -22.09 -11.21
N TYR A 349 -26.98 -22.69 -11.15
CA TYR A 349 -26.83 -24.13 -10.97
C TYR A 349 -27.16 -24.54 -9.53
N VAL A 350 -28.14 -25.42 -9.35
CA VAL A 350 -28.58 -25.92 -8.04
C VAL A 350 -28.74 -27.43 -8.12
N PRO A 351 -27.69 -28.22 -7.78
CA PRO A 351 -27.76 -29.67 -7.88
C PRO A 351 -28.81 -30.26 -6.92
N ASP A 352 -29.51 -31.29 -7.36
CA ASP A 352 -30.47 -32.04 -6.54
C ASP A 352 -29.82 -32.63 -5.26
N SER A 353 -28.55 -33.02 -5.36
CA SER A 353 -27.70 -33.49 -4.27
C SER A 353 -26.39 -32.71 -4.23
N ASN A 354 -26.29 -31.78 -3.28
CA ASN A 354 -25.04 -31.05 -3.04
C ASN A 354 -23.90 -31.99 -2.61
N VAL A 355 -24.20 -33.07 -1.89
CA VAL A 355 -23.17 -34.05 -1.46
C VAL A 355 -22.55 -34.73 -2.68
N ASP A 356 -23.36 -35.20 -3.62
CA ASP A 356 -22.85 -35.87 -4.82
C ASP A 356 -22.11 -34.88 -5.71
N PHE A 357 -22.65 -33.67 -5.89
CA PHE A 357 -21.97 -32.61 -6.64
C PHE A 357 -20.56 -32.34 -6.09
N PHE A 358 -20.42 -32.04 -4.81
CA PHE A 358 -19.11 -31.70 -4.24
C PHE A 358 -18.13 -32.88 -4.29
N ASN A 359 -18.60 -34.11 -4.09
CA ASN A 359 -17.76 -35.31 -4.22
C ASN A 359 -17.26 -35.50 -5.65
N ASN A 360 -18.12 -35.30 -6.64
CA ASN A 360 -17.77 -35.44 -8.06
C ASN A 360 -16.91 -34.27 -8.55
N TRP A 361 -17.21 -33.04 -8.13
CA TRP A 361 -16.40 -31.85 -8.42
C TRP A 361 -14.99 -31.98 -7.86
N LYS A 362 -14.84 -32.45 -6.60
CA LYS A 362 -13.53 -32.75 -6.00
C LYS A 362 -12.71 -33.72 -6.85
N ARG A 363 -13.32 -34.81 -7.32
CA ARG A 363 -12.66 -35.80 -8.18
C ARG A 363 -12.23 -35.20 -9.52
N ILE A 364 -13.04 -34.32 -10.10
CA ILE A 364 -12.70 -33.59 -11.33
C ILE A 364 -11.51 -32.67 -11.09
N LEU A 365 -11.53 -31.87 -10.02
CA LEU A 365 -10.45 -30.97 -9.68
C LEU A 365 -9.13 -31.71 -9.40
N GLN A 366 -9.17 -32.89 -8.76
CA GLN A 366 -7.99 -33.75 -8.58
C GLN A 366 -7.40 -34.21 -9.92
N LYS A 367 -8.23 -34.58 -10.90
CA LYS A 367 -7.76 -34.90 -12.25
C LYS A 367 -7.14 -33.68 -12.94
N CYS A 368 -7.79 -32.52 -12.85
CA CYS A 368 -7.26 -31.27 -13.40
C CYS A 368 -5.92 -30.89 -12.75
N ALA A 369 -5.79 -31.01 -11.43
CA ALA A 369 -4.55 -30.74 -10.71
C ALA A 369 -3.41 -31.68 -11.12
N THR A 370 -3.71 -32.97 -11.33
CA THR A 370 -2.74 -33.94 -11.86
C THR A 370 -2.26 -33.55 -13.26
N ILE A 371 -3.15 -33.07 -14.12
CA ILE A 371 -2.78 -32.56 -15.46
C ILE A 371 -1.89 -31.32 -15.32
N CYS A 372 -2.24 -30.40 -14.41
CA CYS A 372 -1.43 -29.21 -14.16
C CYS A 372 0.00 -29.57 -13.75
N ASP A 373 0.19 -30.46 -12.77
CA ASP A 373 1.51 -30.92 -12.34
C ASP A 373 2.27 -31.61 -13.48
N THR A 374 1.59 -32.52 -14.21
CA THR A 374 2.22 -33.28 -15.30
C THR A 374 2.74 -32.38 -16.42
N HIS A 375 2.02 -31.29 -16.71
CA HIS A 375 2.32 -30.39 -17.81
C HIS A 375 2.91 -29.04 -17.38
N ASN A 376 3.27 -28.87 -16.10
CA ASN A 376 3.80 -27.63 -15.54
C ASN A 376 2.88 -26.41 -15.77
N ILE A 377 1.57 -26.58 -15.61
CA ILE A 377 0.60 -25.48 -15.61
C ILE A 377 0.51 -24.97 -14.17
N PRO A 378 0.91 -23.71 -13.89
CA PRO A 378 1.13 -23.27 -12.51
C PRO A 378 -0.15 -23.01 -11.72
N ILE A 379 -1.27 -22.71 -12.39
CA ILE A 379 -2.51 -22.30 -11.73
C ILE A 379 -3.66 -23.24 -12.09
N LEU A 380 -4.41 -23.67 -11.07
CA LEU A 380 -5.73 -24.27 -11.21
C LEU A 380 -6.78 -23.33 -10.62
N CYS A 381 -7.73 -22.92 -11.46
CA CYS A 381 -8.93 -22.23 -11.00
C CYS A 381 -9.95 -23.28 -10.54
N VAL A 382 -10.28 -23.32 -9.25
CA VAL A 382 -11.10 -24.40 -8.65
C VAL A 382 -12.60 -24.29 -8.92
N GLY A 383 -13.02 -23.19 -9.54
CA GLY A 383 -14.40 -22.95 -9.96
C GLY A 383 -14.58 -21.58 -10.60
N CYS A 384 -15.73 -21.38 -11.22
CA CYS A 384 -16.05 -20.18 -11.98
C CYS A 384 -17.55 -19.90 -11.79
N GLU A 385 -17.91 -18.75 -11.22
CA GLU A 385 -19.28 -18.18 -11.18
C GLU A 385 -20.38 -19.09 -10.58
N GLN A 386 -20.02 -20.01 -9.69
CA GLN A 386 -20.94 -21.00 -9.08
C GLN A 386 -21.69 -20.42 -7.88
N VAL A 387 -22.39 -19.29 -8.06
CA VAL A 387 -22.98 -18.47 -6.98
C VAL A 387 -23.75 -19.30 -5.94
N GLN A 388 -24.57 -20.26 -6.37
CA GLN A 388 -25.36 -21.09 -5.46
C GLN A 388 -24.53 -22.09 -4.66
N ASN A 389 -23.38 -22.52 -5.19
CA ASN A 389 -22.48 -23.49 -4.57
C ASN A 389 -21.37 -22.83 -3.76
N THR A 390 -21.25 -21.51 -3.77
CA THR A 390 -20.25 -20.76 -2.99
C THR A 390 -20.83 -20.00 -1.79
N GLN A 391 -22.12 -20.20 -1.50
CA GLN A 391 -22.77 -19.67 -0.29
C GLN A 391 -22.10 -20.18 0.99
N ALA A 392 -22.18 -19.40 2.07
CA ALA A 392 -21.50 -19.68 3.33
C ALA A 392 -21.70 -21.10 3.88
N LYS A 393 -22.89 -21.70 3.67
CA LYS A 393 -23.22 -23.07 4.09
C LYS A 393 -22.34 -24.16 3.45
N PHE A 394 -21.60 -23.84 2.39
CA PHE A 394 -20.72 -24.76 1.68
C PHE A 394 -19.23 -24.50 1.92
N ASN A 395 -18.87 -23.59 2.82
CA ASN A 395 -17.47 -23.28 3.12
C ASN A 395 -16.67 -24.53 3.52
N ASP A 396 -17.24 -25.40 4.34
CA ASP A 396 -16.57 -26.64 4.76
C ASP A 396 -16.27 -27.58 3.58
N LYS A 397 -17.14 -27.61 2.57
CA LYS A 397 -16.97 -28.43 1.36
C LYS A 397 -15.83 -27.91 0.49
N TRP A 398 -15.74 -26.60 0.31
CA TRP A 398 -14.62 -25.98 -0.42
C TRP A 398 -13.29 -26.10 0.34
N LEU A 399 -13.30 -25.92 1.66
CA LEU A 399 -12.12 -26.14 2.50
C LEU A 399 -11.61 -27.58 2.43
N GLU A 400 -12.51 -28.56 2.38
CA GLU A 400 -12.16 -29.97 2.19
C GLU A 400 -11.46 -30.18 0.83
N ILE A 401 -12.05 -29.68 -0.26
CA ILE A 401 -11.45 -29.75 -1.61
C ILE A 401 -10.06 -29.13 -1.63
N ILE A 402 -9.91 -27.91 -1.12
CA ILE A 402 -8.63 -27.18 -1.13
C ILE A 402 -7.57 -27.91 -0.32
N ARG A 403 -7.93 -28.43 0.86
CA ARG A 403 -7.01 -29.19 1.71
C ARG A 403 -6.49 -30.43 0.99
N GLU A 404 -7.37 -31.19 0.35
CA GLU A 404 -6.97 -32.38 -0.41
C GLU A 404 -6.08 -32.02 -1.62
N LEU A 405 -6.44 -30.98 -2.38
CA LEU A 405 -5.62 -30.51 -3.50
C LEU A 405 -4.23 -30.07 -3.04
N ARG A 406 -4.12 -29.30 -1.95
CA ARG A 406 -2.82 -28.88 -1.41
C ARG A 406 -1.99 -30.05 -0.87
N GLN A 407 -2.65 -31.09 -0.34
CA GLN A 407 -1.96 -32.29 0.14
C GLN A 407 -1.36 -33.10 -1.01
N SER A 408 -2.08 -33.26 -2.13
CA SER A 408 -1.60 -34.05 -3.26
C SER A 408 -0.81 -33.26 -4.31
N HIS A 409 -0.99 -31.94 -4.39
CA HIS A 409 -0.37 -31.03 -5.36
C HIS A 409 0.16 -29.76 -4.67
N PRO A 410 1.18 -29.86 -3.78
CA PRO A 410 1.58 -28.77 -2.89
C PRO A 410 2.15 -27.53 -3.57
N ASN A 411 2.61 -27.65 -4.83
CA ASN A 411 3.17 -26.54 -5.61
C ASN A 411 2.16 -25.88 -6.54
N LEU A 412 0.96 -26.43 -6.66
CA LEU A 412 -0.08 -25.91 -7.54
C LEU A 412 -0.73 -24.68 -6.92
N LEU A 413 -0.74 -23.57 -7.65
CA LEU A 413 -1.40 -22.35 -7.20
C LEU A 413 -2.90 -22.46 -7.45
N LEU A 414 -3.70 -22.10 -6.45
CA LEU A 414 -5.15 -22.18 -6.50
C LEU A 414 -5.77 -20.78 -6.53
N THR A 415 -6.78 -20.63 -7.38
CA THR A 415 -7.65 -19.44 -7.46
C THR A 415 -9.11 -19.86 -7.69
N TYR A 416 -10.05 -18.93 -7.64
CA TYR A 416 -11.45 -19.13 -8.01
C TYR A 416 -11.94 -17.89 -8.75
N ALA A 417 -12.72 -18.06 -9.82
CA ALA A 417 -13.23 -16.96 -10.62
C ALA A 417 -14.62 -16.48 -10.15
N MET A 418 -14.65 -15.42 -9.35
CA MET A 418 -15.91 -14.82 -8.88
C MET A 418 -16.57 -13.92 -9.93
N ALA A 419 -17.90 -13.94 -10.00
CA ALA A 419 -18.68 -12.96 -10.76
C ALA A 419 -19.97 -12.56 -10.03
N GLY A 420 -20.58 -11.44 -10.46
CA GLY A 420 -21.94 -11.05 -10.09
C GLY A 420 -22.15 -10.94 -8.57
N GLU A 421 -23.11 -11.69 -8.03
CA GLU A 421 -23.44 -11.68 -6.60
C GLU A 421 -22.27 -12.14 -5.71
N GLU A 422 -21.35 -12.94 -6.24
CA GLU A 422 -20.15 -13.34 -5.50
C GLU A 422 -19.25 -12.13 -5.18
N HIS A 423 -19.24 -11.13 -6.07
CA HIS A 423 -18.53 -9.87 -5.86
C HIS A 423 -19.16 -8.99 -4.81
N SER A 424 -20.45 -9.12 -4.49
CA SER A 424 -21.11 -8.27 -3.49
C SER A 424 -21.24 -8.95 -2.13
N LYS A 425 -21.06 -10.27 -2.09
CA LYS A 425 -21.15 -11.11 -0.89
C LYS A 425 -19.87 -11.91 -0.66
N TRP A 426 -18.72 -11.35 -0.97
CA TRP A 426 -17.44 -12.08 -0.87
C TRP A 426 -17.15 -12.59 0.55
N GLN A 427 -17.67 -11.92 1.58
CA GLN A 427 -17.56 -12.33 2.99
C GLN A 427 -18.26 -13.67 3.29
N GLU A 428 -19.16 -14.14 2.41
CA GLU A 428 -19.74 -15.48 2.56
C GLU A 428 -18.76 -16.59 2.12
N ARG A 429 -17.65 -16.24 1.45
CA ARG A 429 -16.71 -17.15 0.78
C ARG A 429 -15.37 -17.24 1.51
N GLU A 430 -15.38 -17.28 2.85
CA GLU A 430 -14.18 -17.28 3.70
C GLU A 430 -13.17 -18.39 3.38
N TRP A 431 -13.61 -19.50 2.77
CA TRP A 431 -12.73 -20.55 2.27
C TRP A 431 -11.68 -20.04 1.27
N MET A 432 -11.95 -18.93 0.58
CA MET A 432 -11.02 -18.31 -0.36
C MET A 432 -9.75 -17.76 0.32
N SER A 433 -9.76 -17.54 1.63
CA SER A 433 -8.55 -17.23 2.40
C SER A 433 -7.45 -18.30 2.27
N GLN A 434 -7.84 -19.54 1.94
CA GLN A 434 -6.95 -20.67 1.73
C GLN A 434 -6.42 -20.78 0.29
N LEU A 435 -6.79 -19.87 -0.61
CA LEU A 435 -6.27 -19.78 -1.98
C LEU A 435 -4.97 -18.98 -2.02
N ASP A 436 -4.28 -19.06 -3.16
CA ASP A 436 -3.07 -18.28 -3.43
C ASP A 436 -3.42 -16.91 -4.03
N PHE A 437 -4.46 -16.87 -4.86
CA PHE A 437 -5.03 -15.66 -5.44
C PHE A 437 -6.54 -15.61 -5.25
N ILE A 438 -7.08 -14.40 -5.15
CA ILE A 438 -8.52 -14.17 -5.30
C ILE A 438 -8.80 -13.83 -6.75
N GLY A 439 -9.61 -14.65 -7.43
CA GLY A 439 -9.92 -14.47 -8.84
C GLY A 439 -11.22 -13.70 -9.05
N LEU A 440 -11.21 -12.77 -10.01
CA LEU A 440 -12.36 -11.93 -10.35
C LEU A 440 -12.58 -11.92 -11.87
N ASN A 441 -13.79 -12.25 -12.30
CA ASN A 441 -14.27 -11.94 -13.64
C ASN A 441 -14.77 -10.49 -13.63
N VAL A 442 -14.07 -9.57 -14.29
CA VAL A 442 -14.33 -8.13 -14.22
C VAL A 442 -14.76 -7.62 -15.60
N TYR A 443 -15.98 -7.09 -15.67
CA TYR A 443 -16.57 -6.51 -16.89
C TYR A 443 -17.09 -5.10 -16.57
N PRO A 444 -16.24 -4.06 -16.69
CA PRO A 444 -16.60 -2.67 -16.42
C PRO A 444 -17.63 -2.09 -17.38
N SER A 445 -18.13 -0.91 -17.02
CA SER A 445 -18.88 0.00 -17.89
C SER A 445 -17.91 1.02 -18.49
N TYR A 446 -17.44 0.77 -19.71
CA TYR A 446 -16.32 1.50 -20.30
C TYR A 446 -16.68 2.92 -20.77
N SER A 447 -17.85 3.12 -21.37
CA SER A 447 -18.32 4.44 -21.84
C SER A 447 -19.85 4.50 -21.89
N SER A 448 -20.42 5.70 -21.91
CA SER A 448 -21.84 5.92 -22.19
C SER A 448 -22.16 6.08 -23.69
N LYS A 449 -21.15 6.02 -24.57
CA LYS A 449 -21.28 6.29 -26.01
C LYS A 449 -20.89 5.06 -26.83
N GLU A 450 -21.60 4.86 -27.94
CA GLU A 450 -21.16 3.92 -28.97
C GLU A 450 -19.97 4.51 -29.73
N ASP A 451 -19.05 3.65 -30.13
CA ASP A 451 -17.94 4.01 -31.00
C ASP A 451 -18.45 4.22 -32.42
N THR A 452 -18.41 5.47 -32.87
CA THR A 452 -18.87 5.90 -34.20
C THR A 452 -17.73 6.53 -35.01
N GLY A 453 -16.48 6.28 -34.59
CA GLY A 453 -15.26 6.79 -35.21
C GLY A 453 -14.65 7.97 -34.44
N ASP A 454 -13.53 7.70 -33.76
CA ASP A 454 -12.68 8.64 -33.01
C ASP A 454 -13.40 9.51 -31.95
N ASN A 455 -14.62 9.13 -31.53
CA ASN A 455 -15.43 9.91 -30.59
C ASN A 455 -15.21 9.53 -29.11
N ILE A 456 -14.39 8.51 -28.85
CA ILE A 456 -14.07 7.99 -27.52
C ILE A 456 -12.54 7.99 -27.36
N SER A 457 -12.04 8.59 -26.28
CA SER A 457 -10.60 8.56 -25.96
C SER A 457 -10.28 7.47 -24.94
N VAL A 458 -9.02 7.03 -24.90
CA VAL A 458 -8.54 6.06 -23.89
C VAL A 458 -8.76 6.58 -22.48
N GLU A 459 -8.56 7.88 -22.24
CA GLU A 459 -8.78 8.50 -20.92
C GLU A 459 -10.24 8.40 -20.47
N GLU A 460 -11.20 8.63 -21.38
CA GLU A 460 -12.63 8.42 -21.08
C GLU A 460 -12.90 6.96 -20.68
N VAL A 461 -12.27 6.01 -21.38
CA VAL A 461 -12.41 4.58 -21.08
C VAL A 461 -11.75 4.21 -19.74
N ILE A 462 -10.60 4.80 -19.40
CA ILE A 462 -9.92 4.60 -18.11
C ILE A 462 -10.81 5.08 -16.96
N GLU A 463 -11.44 6.25 -17.11
CA GLU A 463 -12.38 6.79 -16.10
C GLU A 463 -13.59 5.86 -15.90
N GLY A 464 -14.17 5.35 -17.00
CA GLY A 464 -15.28 4.38 -16.95
C GLY A 464 -14.90 3.04 -16.33
N PHE A 465 -13.65 2.60 -16.50
CA PHE A 465 -13.16 1.28 -16.08
C PHE A 465 -13.31 1.01 -14.57
N TYR A 466 -13.28 2.06 -13.76
CA TYR A 466 -13.45 1.93 -12.32
C TYR A 466 -14.85 1.49 -11.91
N TYR A 467 -15.84 1.47 -12.81
CA TYR A 467 -17.24 1.19 -12.50
C TYR A 467 -17.83 0.02 -13.29
N ASP A 468 -18.80 -0.70 -12.71
CA ASP A 468 -19.63 -1.65 -13.44
C ASP A 468 -20.87 -0.99 -14.09
N HIS A 469 -21.64 -1.75 -14.87
CA HIS A 469 -22.86 -1.27 -15.53
C HIS A 469 -23.99 -0.84 -14.58
N SER A 470 -23.86 -1.14 -13.27
CA SER A 470 -24.76 -0.72 -12.21
C SER A 470 -24.20 0.46 -11.38
N GLY A 471 -23.04 1.00 -11.77
CA GLY A 471 -22.37 2.11 -11.08
C GLY A 471 -21.52 1.69 -9.87
N VAL A 472 -21.21 0.41 -9.71
CA VAL A 472 -20.36 -0.07 -8.62
C VAL A 472 -18.90 0.24 -8.92
N ASP A 473 -18.22 0.89 -7.99
CA ASP A 473 -16.76 1.10 -8.03
C ASP A 473 -15.99 -0.23 -7.83
N PHE A 474 -15.54 -0.83 -8.94
CA PHE A 474 -14.68 -2.01 -8.96
C PHE A 474 -13.35 -1.75 -8.29
N GLY A 475 -12.71 -0.60 -8.53
CA GLY A 475 -11.40 -0.30 -7.94
C GLY A 475 -11.45 -0.36 -6.42
N LYS A 476 -12.45 0.32 -5.82
CA LYS A 476 -12.72 0.25 -4.39
C LYS A 476 -13.07 -1.17 -3.96
N ARG A 477 -13.95 -1.87 -4.66
CA ARG A 477 -14.37 -3.23 -4.30
C ARG A 477 -13.20 -4.21 -4.30
N MET A 478 -12.34 -4.17 -5.32
CA MET A 478 -11.16 -5.02 -5.40
C MET A 478 -10.17 -4.73 -4.29
N HIS A 479 -10.01 -3.47 -3.94
CA HIS A 479 -9.16 -3.09 -2.82
C HIS A 479 -9.74 -3.55 -1.47
N ASP A 480 -11.07 -3.50 -1.29
CA ASP A 480 -11.74 -4.03 -0.10
C ASP A 480 -11.60 -5.57 -0.02
N ILE A 481 -11.77 -6.29 -1.13
CA ILE A 481 -11.56 -7.74 -1.24
C ILE A 481 -10.10 -8.09 -0.95
N TYR A 482 -9.15 -7.38 -1.57
CA TYR A 482 -7.71 -7.53 -1.35
C TYR A 482 -7.36 -7.37 0.13
N ARG A 483 -7.87 -6.34 0.80
CA ARG A 483 -7.64 -6.12 2.23
C ARG A 483 -8.28 -7.18 3.12
N HIS A 484 -9.48 -7.64 2.77
CA HIS A 484 -10.20 -8.65 3.55
C HIS A 484 -9.46 -9.99 3.56
N PHE A 485 -9.09 -10.49 2.38
CA PHE A 485 -8.40 -11.79 2.28
C PHE A 485 -6.89 -11.69 2.48
N ASN A 486 -6.30 -10.51 2.29
CA ASN A 486 -4.85 -10.26 2.27
C ASN A 486 -4.13 -11.18 1.27
N LYS A 487 -4.66 -11.23 0.03
CA LYS A 487 -4.20 -12.08 -1.06
C LYS A 487 -4.18 -11.30 -2.38
N PRO A 488 -3.19 -11.48 -3.25
CA PRO A 488 -3.18 -10.82 -4.56
C PRO A 488 -4.42 -11.16 -5.39
N ILE A 489 -4.81 -10.25 -6.25
CA ILE A 489 -5.96 -10.40 -7.15
C ILE A 489 -5.48 -10.92 -8.52
N PHE A 490 -6.17 -11.92 -9.06
CA PHE A 490 -6.03 -12.33 -10.45
C PHE A 490 -7.30 -11.95 -11.21
N ILE A 491 -7.20 -11.19 -12.29
CA ILE A 491 -8.36 -10.88 -13.14
C ILE A 491 -8.63 -12.08 -14.04
N THR A 492 -9.46 -13.02 -13.56
CA THR A 492 -9.64 -14.34 -14.16
C THR A 492 -10.44 -14.31 -15.45
N GLU A 493 -11.17 -13.21 -15.71
CA GLU A 493 -11.74 -12.83 -17.01
C GLU A 493 -11.86 -11.30 -17.08
N VAL A 494 -11.57 -10.75 -18.25
CA VAL A 494 -11.90 -9.37 -18.64
C VAL A 494 -11.97 -9.31 -20.16
N GLY A 495 -12.89 -8.53 -20.71
CA GLY A 495 -13.01 -8.39 -22.16
C GLY A 495 -14.17 -7.49 -22.58
N VAL A 496 -14.29 -7.29 -23.88
CA VAL A 496 -15.34 -6.50 -24.51
C VAL A 496 -15.72 -7.15 -25.84
N MET A 497 -16.99 -7.02 -26.26
CA MET A 497 -17.39 -7.47 -27.59
C MET A 497 -16.82 -6.52 -28.65
N PRO A 498 -16.32 -7.01 -29.80
CA PRO A 498 -15.82 -6.19 -30.90
C PRO A 498 -17.00 -5.60 -31.69
N GLN A 499 -17.79 -4.73 -31.07
CA GLN A 499 -18.99 -4.12 -31.62
C GLN A 499 -19.02 -2.64 -31.22
N ILE A 500 -19.65 -1.80 -32.03
CA ILE A 500 -19.74 -0.34 -31.78
C ILE A 500 -20.30 0.00 -30.39
N ASP A 501 -21.13 -0.85 -29.79
CA ASP A 501 -21.69 -0.67 -28.45
C ASP A 501 -21.01 -1.52 -27.37
N GLY A 502 -19.88 -2.17 -27.68
CA GLY A 502 -19.14 -3.03 -26.75
C GLY A 502 -18.66 -2.29 -25.50
N LEU A 503 -18.20 -1.04 -25.65
CA LEU A 503 -17.83 -0.19 -24.51
C LEU A 503 -19.04 0.24 -23.66
N VAL A 504 -20.25 0.17 -24.21
CA VAL A 504 -21.49 0.59 -23.52
C VAL A 504 -22.14 -0.56 -22.74
N ARG A 505 -22.01 -1.79 -23.24
CA ARG A 505 -22.68 -2.95 -22.66
C ARG A 505 -21.87 -4.23 -22.86
N LEU A 506 -21.90 -5.09 -21.85
CA LEU A 506 -21.27 -6.42 -21.93
C LEU A 506 -21.82 -7.27 -23.08
N ILE A 507 -23.14 -7.29 -23.30
CA ILE A 507 -23.80 -8.00 -24.40
C ILE A 507 -24.33 -6.98 -25.42
N GLY A 508 -23.63 -6.86 -26.55
CA GLY A 508 -23.94 -5.92 -27.63
C GLY A 508 -25.33 -6.13 -28.23
N LYS A 509 -26.00 -5.03 -28.61
CA LYS A 509 -27.27 -5.09 -29.35
C LYS A 509 -27.06 -5.38 -30.82
N HIS A 510 -25.87 -5.10 -31.32
CA HIS A 510 -25.50 -5.21 -32.73
C HIS A 510 -24.79 -6.54 -33.06
N THR A 511 -24.67 -7.46 -32.10
CA THR A 511 -24.08 -8.78 -32.32
C THR A 511 -24.74 -9.49 -33.51
N GLY A 512 -23.93 -9.86 -34.50
CA GLY A 512 -24.39 -10.47 -35.75
C GLY A 512 -25.08 -9.51 -36.74
N GLN A 513 -25.15 -8.21 -36.43
CA GLN A 513 -25.79 -7.17 -37.26
C GLN A 513 -24.76 -6.22 -37.87
N THR A 514 -23.69 -5.90 -37.15
CA THR A 514 -22.58 -5.06 -37.64
C THR A 514 -21.28 -5.86 -37.79
N PRO A 515 -20.36 -5.46 -38.69
CA PRO A 515 -19.01 -6.00 -38.75
C PRO A 515 -18.31 -5.89 -37.39
N GLN A 516 -17.33 -6.77 -37.15
CA GLN A 516 -16.52 -6.70 -35.95
C GLN A 516 -15.67 -5.44 -35.94
N ASP A 517 -15.68 -4.74 -34.81
CA ASP A 517 -14.88 -3.56 -34.57
C ASP A 517 -13.80 -3.86 -33.53
N PHE A 518 -12.57 -4.10 -34.00
CA PHE A 518 -11.44 -4.38 -33.13
C PHE A 518 -10.80 -3.12 -32.53
N HIS A 519 -11.20 -1.91 -32.98
CA HIS A 519 -10.78 -0.66 -32.34
C HIS A 519 -11.39 -0.56 -30.94
N VAL A 520 -12.66 -0.93 -30.78
CA VAL A 520 -13.33 -1.07 -29.48
C VAL A 520 -12.57 -1.98 -28.51
N SER A 521 -12.09 -3.13 -29.00
CA SER A 521 -11.26 -4.05 -28.19
C SER A 521 -9.90 -3.45 -27.86
N ALA A 522 -9.30 -2.68 -28.78
CA ALA A 522 -8.01 -2.01 -28.57
C ALA A 522 -8.11 -0.94 -27.48
N LEU A 523 -9.13 -0.07 -27.54
CA LEU A 523 -9.40 0.94 -26.53
C LEU A 523 -9.57 0.33 -25.12
N ALA A 524 -10.34 -0.77 -25.02
CA ALA A 524 -10.52 -1.46 -23.74
C ALA A 524 -9.22 -2.08 -23.21
N MET A 525 -8.40 -2.68 -24.07
CA MET A 525 -7.09 -3.22 -23.69
C MET A 525 -6.13 -2.12 -23.24
N GLU A 526 -6.03 -1.03 -23.99
CA GLU A 526 -5.16 0.09 -23.67
C GLU A 526 -5.56 0.74 -22.35
N ALA A 527 -6.86 0.98 -22.14
CA ALA A 527 -7.36 1.48 -20.86
C ALA A 527 -7.11 0.51 -19.70
N ALA A 528 -7.27 -0.79 -19.92
CA ALA A 528 -7.00 -1.78 -18.88
C ALA A 528 -5.52 -1.79 -18.48
N PHE A 529 -4.63 -1.89 -19.46
CA PHE A 529 -3.19 -2.04 -19.26
C PHE A 529 -2.51 -0.75 -18.79
N SER A 530 -3.01 0.42 -19.19
CA SER A 530 -2.46 1.73 -18.81
C SER A 530 -3.16 2.35 -17.59
N GLY A 531 -4.34 1.87 -17.21
CA GLY A 531 -5.10 2.31 -16.04
C GLY A 531 -4.99 1.34 -14.87
N TRP A 532 -6.10 0.79 -14.41
CA TRP A 532 -6.20 -0.02 -13.19
C TRP A 532 -5.23 -1.20 -13.07
N MET A 533 -4.84 -1.90 -14.15
CA MET A 533 -3.85 -3.00 -14.05
C MET A 533 -2.44 -2.49 -13.74
N LYS A 534 -2.16 -1.23 -14.06
CA LYS A 534 -0.94 -0.51 -13.70
C LYS A 534 -1.08 0.16 -12.33
N ASP A 535 -2.22 0.80 -12.06
CA ASP A 535 -2.45 1.59 -10.85
C ASP A 535 -2.67 0.73 -9.60
N LEU A 536 -3.26 -0.47 -9.76
CA LEU A 536 -3.57 -1.39 -8.66
C LEU A 536 -2.49 -2.48 -8.55
N ASN A 537 -1.43 -2.16 -7.79
CA ASN A 537 -0.26 -3.02 -7.61
C ASN A 537 -0.52 -4.40 -6.96
N PHE A 538 -1.73 -4.65 -6.47
CA PHE A 538 -2.14 -5.95 -5.92
C PHE A 538 -2.69 -6.90 -6.99
N ILE A 539 -2.83 -6.46 -8.24
CA ILE A 539 -3.17 -7.32 -9.37
C ILE A 539 -1.90 -8.08 -9.80
N VAL A 540 -1.98 -9.40 -9.91
CA VAL A 540 -0.85 -10.26 -10.30
C VAL A 540 -0.87 -10.67 -11.77
N GLY A 541 -2.04 -10.57 -12.40
CA GLY A 541 -2.23 -10.98 -13.78
C GLY A 541 -3.68 -10.98 -14.25
N PHE A 542 -3.87 -11.27 -15.53
CA PHE A 542 -5.17 -11.30 -16.17
C PHE A 542 -5.34 -12.43 -17.20
N ALA A 543 -6.59 -12.73 -17.52
CA ALA A 543 -7.00 -13.56 -18.65
C ALA A 543 -8.00 -12.80 -19.53
N TRP A 544 -7.56 -12.38 -20.72
CA TRP A 544 -8.44 -11.69 -21.67
C TRP A 544 -9.44 -12.68 -22.29
N TRP A 545 -10.73 -12.38 -22.16
CA TRP A 545 -11.84 -13.18 -22.65
C TRP A 545 -12.31 -12.60 -23.99
N GLN A 546 -12.29 -13.32 -25.12
CA GLN A 546 -11.73 -14.66 -25.40
C GLN A 546 -11.34 -14.75 -26.90
N ILE A 547 -10.82 -15.88 -27.38
CA ILE A 547 -10.48 -16.07 -28.82
C ILE A 547 -11.67 -16.34 -29.77
N ARG A 548 -12.92 -16.28 -29.30
CA ARG A 548 -14.12 -16.65 -30.09
C ARG A 548 -15.27 -15.69 -29.89
N GLU A 549 -16.21 -15.76 -30.82
CA GLU A 549 -17.54 -15.16 -30.70
C GLU A 549 -18.16 -15.40 -29.32
N PRO A 550 -18.72 -14.36 -28.68
CA PRO A 550 -18.88 -12.97 -29.16
C PRO A 550 -17.78 -11.98 -28.71
N PHE A 551 -16.62 -12.45 -28.24
CA PHE A 551 -15.57 -11.61 -27.62
C PHE A 551 -14.21 -11.70 -28.33
N GLU A 552 -14.17 -12.26 -29.54
CA GLU A 552 -12.95 -12.31 -30.33
C GLU A 552 -12.43 -10.90 -30.59
N PHE A 553 -11.12 -10.73 -30.55
CA PHE A 553 -10.47 -9.45 -30.79
C PHE A 553 -9.60 -9.48 -32.06
N PHE A 554 -9.82 -10.47 -32.91
CA PHE A 554 -9.16 -10.62 -34.21
C PHE A 554 -9.99 -11.48 -35.18
N ASP A 555 -9.79 -11.27 -36.47
CA ASP A 555 -10.40 -12.08 -37.54
C ASP A 555 -9.42 -13.17 -38.03
N GLU A 556 -9.71 -14.44 -37.75
CA GLU A 556 -8.89 -15.59 -38.14
C GLU A 556 -8.68 -15.74 -39.66
N SER A 557 -9.53 -15.10 -40.48
CA SER A 557 -9.45 -15.15 -41.95
C SER A 557 -8.27 -14.35 -42.51
N THR A 558 -7.77 -13.37 -41.76
CA THR A 558 -6.67 -12.48 -42.17
C THR A 558 -5.36 -12.81 -41.43
N SER A 559 -4.23 -12.54 -42.09
CA SER A 559 -2.89 -12.63 -41.50
C SER A 559 -2.46 -11.36 -40.77
N ASN A 560 -3.16 -10.24 -41.00
CA ASN A 560 -2.82 -8.97 -40.38
C ASN A 560 -3.30 -8.96 -38.92
N LEU A 561 -2.46 -8.44 -38.02
CA LEU A 561 -2.86 -8.21 -36.64
C LEU A 561 -3.94 -7.12 -36.60
N SER A 562 -5.01 -7.39 -35.86
CA SER A 562 -5.99 -6.38 -35.48
C SER A 562 -5.33 -5.30 -34.61
N GLU A 563 -6.01 -4.19 -34.42
CA GLU A 563 -5.53 -3.14 -33.52
C GLU A 563 -5.39 -3.65 -32.08
N ALA A 564 -6.37 -4.40 -31.59
CA ALA A 564 -6.33 -5.03 -30.27
C ALA A 564 -5.12 -5.98 -30.11
N GLU A 565 -4.79 -6.78 -31.13
CA GLU A 565 -3.60 -7.63 -31.10
C GLU A 565 -2.30 -6.83 -31.02
N GLN A 566 -2.24 -5.67 -31.68
CA GLN A 566 -1.07 -4.79 -31.63
C GLN A 566 -0.89 -4.18 -30.23
N VAL A 567 -1.99 -3.73 -29.61
CA VAL A 567 -2.02 -3.24 -28.23
C VAL A 567 -1.55 -4.32 -27.25
N PHE A 568 -2.12 -5.53 -27.33
CA PHE A 568 -1.72 -6.66 -26.49
C PHE A 568 -0.23 -7.00 -26.65
N LYS A 569 0.25 -7.09 -27.90
CA LYS A 569 1.65 -7.40 -28.21
C LYS A 569 2.60 -6.35 -27.65
N LYS A 570 2.24 -5.07 -27.75
CA LYS A 570 3.01 -3.96 -27.20
C LYS A 570 3.14 -4.09 -25.68
N TYR A 571 2.03 -4.30 -24.97
CA TYR A 571 2.05 -4.51 -23.52
C TYR A 571 2.95 -5.68 -23.11
N VAL A 572 2.80 -6.84 -23.75
CA VAL A 572 3.59 -8.04 -23.39
C VAL A 572 5.08 -7.83 -23.69
N THR A 573 5.41 -7.09 -24.75
CA THR A 573 6.81 -6.86 -25.16
C THR A 573 7.49 -5.79 -24.31
N GLU A 574 6.78 -4.70 -24.00
CA GLU A 574 7.36 -3.49 -23.41
C GLU A 574 7.01 -3.29 -21.93
N GLY A 575 6.01 -4.00 -21.40
CA GLY A 575 5.50 -3.81 -20.04
C GLY A 575 4.78 -2.47 -19.82
N ARG A 576 4.44 -1.79 -20.91
CA ARG A 576 3.73 -0.52 -20.98
C ARG A 576 3.05 -0.41 -22.34
N ILE A 577 2.02 0.45 -22.41
CA ILE A 577 1.41 0.87 -23.67
C ILE A 577 1.75 2.34 -23.91
#